data_AF-A0A7J0DS75-F1
#
_entry.id   AF-A0A7J0DS75-F1
#
_cell.length_a   1.000
_cell.length_b   1.000
_cell.length_c   1.000
_cell.angle_alpha   90.00
_cell.angle_beta   90.00
_cell.angle_gamma   90.00
#
_symmetry.space_group_name_H-M   'P 1'
#
loop_
_entity.id
_entity.type
_entity.pdbx_description
1 polymer ?
#
loop_
_entity_poly.entity_id
_entity_poly.type
_entity_poly.pdbx_seq_one_letter_code
_entity_poly.pdbx_strand_id
1 'polypeptide(L)'
;MSRMKLDSEGGEIVFESLNRVSSGFVNSVLDFAWSVLKIGFLEDDRTPIRSGEEGVEFRPINISTIMFDLDSIKQIKSNLHVTINDVITGIILLGTRLYMKETNHDDFSKSNSTALVLLNTRNIVGYKSVEEMLKPKADKKWGNQFAFLHVSIPKMSQSESSNPVYFVFKAKELIKRMRNSAVLFLTAKFLEAMRKYRGPEATAHYIHSTLKNSSMAISNMIGPTEQIAVANHPFAGMYFMVVGSPQEARIKIDFEML
;
A
#
# COMPACT_ATOMS: atom_id res chain seq x y z
N MET A 1 -6.42 -62.60 -3.53
CA MET A 1 -7.10 -61.48 -2.84
C MET A 1 -6.02 -60.54 -2.31
N SER A 2 -5.50 -59.67 -3.19
CA SER A 2 -4.43 -58.72 -2.83
C SER A 2 -5.08 -57.41 -2.40
N ARG A 3 -4.93 -57.06 -1.12
CA ARG A 3 -5.36 -55.77 -0.57
C ARG A 3 -4.28 -54.75 -0.96
N MET A 4 -4.57 -53.86 -1.91
CA MET A 4 -3.74 -52.69 -2.18
C MET A 4 -3.69 -51.84 -0.91
N LYS A 5 -2.49 -51.76 -0.33
CA LYS A 5 -2.15 -50.82 0.74
C LYS A 5 -1.93 -49.47 0.03
N LEU A 6 -2.87 -48.56 0.18
CA LEU A 6 -2.72 -47.18 -0.26
C LEU A 6 -1.76 -46.49 0.72
N ASP A 7 -0.64 -45.99 0.19
CA ASP A 7 0.38 -45.25 0.94
C ASP A 7 -0.24 -44.01 1.60
N SER A 8 -0.16 -43.94 2.94
CA SER A 8 -0.74 -42.87 3.76
C SER A 8 0.03 -41.55 3.65
N GLU A 9 1.31 -41.57 3.29
CA GLU A 9 2.16 -40.37 3.21
C GLU A 9 1.79 -39.46 2.03
N GLY A 10 1.37 -40.02 0.88
CA GLY A 10 0.93 -39.22 -0.26
C GLY A 10 -0.40 -38.50 -0.02
N GLY A 11 -1.28 -39.09 0.79
CA GLY A 11 -2.56 -38.50 1.17
C GLY A 11 -2.41 -37.33 2.14
N GLU A 12 -1.49 -37.40 3.10
CA GLU A 12 -1.23 -36.32 4.05
C GLU A 12 -0.61 -35.10 3.38
N ILE A 13 0.36 -35.28 2.47
CA ILE A 13 0.98 -34.15 1.74
C ILE A 13 -0.01 -33.44 0.81
N VAL A 14 -0.89 -34.21 0.16
CA VAL A 14 -1.96 -33.65 -0.69
C VAL A 14 -3.01 -32.95 0.16
N PHE A 15 -3.40 -33.51 1.30
CA PHE A 15 -4.37 -32.92 2.22
C PHE A 15 -3.83 -31.65 2.90
N GLU A 16 -2.56 -31.64 3.34
CA GLU A 16 -1.89 -30.44 3.84
C GLU A 16 -1.78 -29.37 2.75
N SER A 17 -1.43 -29.76 1.53
CA SER A 17 -1.38 -28.82 0.40
C SER A 17 -2.77 -28.26 0.06
N LEU A 18 -3.81 -29.09 0.07
CA LEU A 18 -5.20 -28.66 -0.14
C LEU A 18 -5.67 -27.72 0.97
N ASN A 19 -5.34 -28.02 2.23
CA ASN A 19 -5.64 -27.19 3.39
C ASN A 19 -4.86 -25.87 3.37
N ARG A 20 -3.63 -25.86 2.86
CA ARG A 20 -2.81 -24.66 2.72
C ARG A 20 -3.29 -23.77 1.56
N VAL A 21 -3.78 -24.38 0.48
CA VAL A 21 -4.39 -23.66 -0.66
C VAL A 21 -5.78 -23.14 -0.29
N SER A 22 -6.60 -23.93 0.40
CA SER A 22 -7.93 -23.52 0.86
C SER A 22 -7.84 -22.41 1.91
N SER A 23 -6.93 -22.52 2.88
CA SER A 23 -6.68 -21.45 3.86
C SER A 23 -6.11 -20.19 3.20
N GLY A 24 -5.21 -20.31 2.21
CA GLY A 24 -4.72 -19.17 1.44
C GLY A 24 -5.82 -18.44 0.66
N PHE A 25 -6.74 -19.19 0.06
CA PHE A 25 -7.91 -18.63 -0.63
C PHE A 25 -8.89 -17.95 0.35
N VAL A 26 -9.23 -18.61 1.45
CA VAL A 26 -10.12 -18.07 2.49
C VAL A 26 -9.54 -16.80 3.09
N ASN A 27 -8.24 -16.78 3.43
CA ASN A 27 -7.56 -15.59 3.92
C ASN A 27 -7.58 -14.45 2.89
N SER A 28 -7.42 -14.76 1.60
CA SER A 28 -7.51 -13.76 0.52
C SER A 28 -8.92 -13.15 0.40
N VAL A 29 -9.97 -13.98 0.53
CA VAL A 29 -11.37 -13.53 0.51
C VAL A 29 -11.67 -12.70 1.75
N LEU A 30 -11.20 -13.09 2.93
CA LEU A 30 -11.36 -12.33 4.17
C LEU A 30 -10.60 -11.00 4.10
N ASP A 31 -9.39 -10.97 3.56
CA ASP A 31 -8.62 -9.73 3.36
C ASP A 31 -9.32 -8.79 2.37
N PHE A 32 -9.90 -9.34 1.31
CA PHE A 32 -10.69 -8.58 0.35
C PHE A 32 -11.98 -8.06 0.99
N ALA A 33 -12.73 -8.92 1.68
CA ALA A 33 -13.95 -8.54 2.38
C ALA A 33 -13.66 -7.48 3.45
N TRP A 34 -12.61 -7.65 4.25
CA TRP A 34 -12.16 -6.65 5.21
C TRP A 34 -11.78 -5.34 4.53
N SER A 35 -11.03 -5.40 3.44
CA SER A 35 -10.68 -4.19 2.67
C SER A 35 -11.95 -3.50 2.17
N VAL A 36 -12.88 -4.21 1.54
CA VAL A 36 -14.15 -3.66 1.05
C VAL A 36 -15.04 -3.11 2.18
N LEU A 37 -15.12 -3.81 3.31
CA LEU A 37 -15.90 -3.38 4.48
C LEU A 37 -15.30 -2.13 5.14
N LYS A 38 -13.98 -2.12 5.30
CA LYS A 38 -13.25 -0.97 5.83
C LYS A 38 -13.44 0.26 4.97
N ILE A 39 -13.41 0.08 3.65
CA ILE A 39 -13.67 1.14 2.68
C ILE A 39 -15.08 1.72 2.81
N GLY A 40 -16.09 0.88 3.07
CA GLY A 40 -17.49 1.31 3.06
C GLY A 40 -18.01 1.91 4.36
N PHE A 41 -17.53 1.43 5.53
CA PHE A 41 -18.24 1.70 6.80
C PHE A 41 -17.35 1.91 8.03
N LEU A 42 -16.04 1.60 7.97
CA LEU A 42 -15.16 1.68 9.15
C LEU A 42 -14.14 2.79 8.97
N GLU A 43 -14.41 3.92 9.60
CA GLU A 43 -13.48 5.03 9.71
C GLU A 43 -12.38 4.73 10.74
N ASP A 44 -11.15 5.17 10.44
CA ASP A 44 -10.10 5.21 11.44
C ASP A 44 -10.43 6.21 12.57
N ASP A 45 -9.86 5.99 13.75
CA ASP A 45 -10.06 6.87 14.89
C ASP A 45 -9.55 8.28 14.57
N ARG A 46 -10.13 9.29 15.23
CA ARG A 46 -9.61 10.66 15.17
C ARG A 46 -8.26 10.74 15.88
N THR A 47 -7.26 11.26 15.18
CA THR A 47 -5.88 11.31 15.62
C THR A 47 -5.18 12.55 15.03
N PRO A 48 -3.96 12.90 15.46
CA PRO A 48 -3.21 14.02 14.88
C PRO A 48 -2.88 13.88 13.39
N ILE A 49 -3.05 12.69 12.81
CA ILE A 49 -2.87 12.42 11.38
C ILE A 49 -4.21 12.30 10.63
N ARG A 50 -5.34 12.36 11.35
CA ARG A 50 -6.70 12.27 10.81
C ARG A 50 -7.70 12.98 11.74
N SER A 51 -8.08 14.20 11.42
CA SER A 51 -9.13 14.96 12.13
C SER A 51 -10.53 14.37 11.95
N GLY A 52 -10.79 13.75 10.79
CA GLY A 52 -12.13 13.31 10.39
C GLY A 52 -13.07 14.47 10.03
N GLU A 53 -12.54 15.67 9.78
CA GLU A 53 -13.34 16.81 9.33
C GLU A 53 -13.63 16.74 7.82
N GLU A 54 -14.73 17.38 7.40
CA GLU A 54 -15.06 17.46 5.98
C GLU A 54 -14.27 18.58 5.28
N GLY A 55 -14.03 18.40 3.98
CA GLY A 55 -13.37 19.40 3.15
C GLY A 55 -11.87 19.58 3.42
N VAL A 56 -11.21 18.61 4.05
CA VAL A 56 -9.75 18.61 4.25
C VAL A 56 -8.99 18.67 2.92
N GLU A 57 -9.59 18.17 1.83
CA GLU A 57 -9.06 18.24 0.47
C GLU A 57 -8.95 19.66 -0.09
N PHE A 58 -9.70 20.64 0.47
CA PHE A 58 -9.71 22.03 0.02
C PHE A 58 -8.85 22.95 0.89
N ARG A 59 -8.25 22.42 1.96
CA ARG A 59 -7.39 23.20 2.86
C ARG A 59 -6.01 23.42 2.23
N PRO A 60 -5.31 24.50 2.63
CA PRO A 60 -3.92 24.69 2.25
C PRO A 60 -3.06 23.47 2.64
N ILE A 61 -2.18 23.07 1.72
CA ILE A 61 -1.28 21.92 1.92
C ILE A 61 0.13 22.46 2.15
N ASN A 62 0.80 21.96 3.18
CA ASN A 62 2.24 22.14 3.35
C ASN A 62 2.97 20.88 2.88
N ILE A 63 4.04 21.06 2.09
CA ILE A 63 4.84 19.95 1.56
C ILE A 63 6.25 20.07 2.12
N SER A 64 6.70 19.03 2.80
CA SER A 64 8.04 18.93 3.38
C SER A 64 8.74 17.69 2.84
N THR A 65 10.04 17.82 2.57
CA THR A 65 10.88 16.72 2.08
C THR A 65 11.81 16.25 3.19
N ILE A 66 11.90 14.93 3.39
CA ILE A 66 12.86 14.29 4.28
C ILE A 66 13.75 13.40 3.43
N MET A 67 15.07 13.60 3.53
CA MET A 67 16.06 12.82 2.81
C MET A 67 16.62 11.72 3.70
N PHE A 68 16.72 10.51 3.15
CA PHE A 68 17.37 9.37 3.79
C PHE A 68 18.56 8.93 2.93
N ASP A 69 19.66 8.58 3.59
CA ASP A 69 20.80 7.98 2.91
C ASP A 69 20.44 6.59 2.36
N LEU A 70 20.59 6.41 1.05
CA LEU A 70 20.20 5.18 0.38
C LEU A 70 21.07 4.00 0.81
N ASP A 71 22.35 4.23 1.10
CA ASP A 71 23.26 3.15 1.49
C ASP A 71 22.94 2.61 2.88
N SER A 72 22.55 3.48 3.81
CA SER A 72 21.99 3.11 5.11
C SER A 72 20.72 2.25 4.95
N ILE A 73 19.81 2.64 4.05
CA ILE A 73 18.60 1.84 3.77
C ILE A 73 18.96 0.48 3.16
N LYS A 74 19.93 0.42 2.23
CA LYS A 74 20.44 -0.85 1.66
C LYS A 74 21.09 -1.73 2.72
N GLN A 75 21.79 -1.15 3.69
CA GLN A 75 22.40 -1.90 4.79
C GLN A 75 21.34 -2.55 5.68
N ILE A 76 20.30 -1.79 6.07
CA ILE A 76 19.17 -2.33 6.83
C ILE A 76 18.46 -3.45 6.05
N LYS A 77 18.20 -3.22 4.76
CA LYS A 77 17.62 -4.22 3.85
C LYS A 77 18.41 -5.53 3.89
N SER A 78 19.74 -5.46 3.75
CA SER A 78 20.61 -6.63 3.76
C SER A 78 20.62 -7.34 5.11
N ASN A 79 20.76 -6.59 6.21
CA ASN A 79 20.80 -7.16 7.56
C ASN A 79 19.49 -7.87 7.93
N LEU A 80 18.35 -7.31 7.55
CA LEU A 80 17.02 -7.85 7.88
C LEU A 80 16.47 -8.82 6.82
N HIS A 81 17.17 -9.00 5.70
CA HIS A 81 16.73 -9.83 4.57
C HIS A 81 15.32 -9.44 4.09
N VAL A 82 15.10 -8.14 3.85
CA VAL A 82 13.82 -7.54 3.43
C VAL A 82 13.98 -6.75 2.12
N THR A 83 12.93 -6.09 1.64
CA THR A 83 13.02 -5.15 0.50
C THR A 83 13.18 -3.71 0.97
N ILE A 84 13.64 -2.83 0.08
CA ILE A 84 13.75 -1.38 0.37
C ILE A 84 12.38 -0.80 0.75
N ASN A 85 11.31 -1.21 0.07
CA ASN A 85 9.95 -0.77 0.38
C ASN A 85 9.51 -1.21 1.78
N ASP A 86 9.89 -2.42 2.22
CA ASP A 86 9.58 -2.88 3.58
C ASP A 86 10.26 -2.01 4.63
N VAL A 87 11.52 -1.64 4.40
CA VAL A 87 12.30 -0.77 5.29
C VAL A 87 11.65 0.62 5.38
N ILE A 88 11.45 1.29 4.24
CA ILE A 88 10.91 2.65 4.21
C ILE A 88 9.49 2.69 4.77
N THR A 89 8.64 1.71 4.42
CA THR A 89 7.29 1.60 4.98
C THR A 89 7.36 1.40 6.49
N GLY A 90 8.24 0.53 6.99
CA GLY A 90 8.46 0.34 8.42
C GLY A 90 8.87 1.63 9.15
N ILE A 91 9.79 2.41 8.57
CA ILE A 91 10.23 3.71 9.10
C ILE A 91 9.04 4.69 9.16
N ILE A 92 8.25 4.77 8.08
CA ILE A 92 7.06 5.63 8.03
C ILE A 92 6.05 5.25 9.13
N LEU A 93 5.73 3.96 9.26
CA LEU A 93 4.76 3.49 10.23
C LEU A 93 5.23 3.72 11.67
N LEU A 94 6.53 3.51 11.95
CA LEU A 94 7.13 3.80 13.24
C LEU A 94 7.12 5.30 13.53
N GLY A 95 7.61 6.13 12.61
CA GLY A 95 7.66 7.59 12.76
C GLY A 95 6.27 8.18 12.99
N THR A 96 5.26 7.64 12.31
CA THR A 96 3.86 8.01 12.52
C THR A 96 3.41 7.73 13.94
N ARG A 97 3.71 6.54 14.47
CA ARG A 97 3.34 6.19 15.85
C ARG A 97 4.10 7.01 16.88
N LEU A 98 5.38 7.29 16.65
CA LEU A 98 6.16 8.18 17.51
C LEU A 98 5.58 9.59 17.53
N TYR A 99 5.20 10.14 16.38
CA TYR A 99 4.53 11.45 16.28
C TYR A 99 3.21 11.49 17.05
N MET A 100 2.37 10.46 16.85
CA MET A 100 1.09 10.35 17.57
C MET A 100 1.28 10.23 19.08
N LYS A 101 2.29 9.47 19.51
CA LYS A 101 2.64 9.30 20.93
C LYS A 101 3.13 10.61 21.54
N GLU A 102 4.01 11.34 20.85
CA GLU A 102 4.52 12.62 21.33
C GLU A 102 3.41 13.68 21.45
N THR A 103 2.44 13.64 20.54
CA THR A 103 1.33 14.63 20.54
C THR A 103 0.37 14.44 21.72
N ASN A 104 0.18 13.22 22.24
CA ASN A 104 -0.71 12.99 23.39
C ASN A 104 -0.37 11.71 24.18
N HIS A 105 0.87 11.64 24.69
CA HIS A 105 1.55 10.64 25.53
C HIS A 105 1.17 9.15 25.41
N ASP A 106 -0.11 8.75 25.50
CA ASP A 106 -0.55 7.35 25.42
C ASP A 106 -1.90 7.11 24.70
N ASP A 107 -2.76 8.13 24.50
CA ASP A 107 -4.12 7.93 23.95
C ASP A 107 -4.10 7.44 22.50
N PHE A 108 -3.17 7.95 21.69
CA PHE A 108 -3.06 7.61 20.28
C PHE A 108 -2.13 6.42 20.00
N SER A 109 -1.49 5.85 21.02
CA SER A 109 -0.65 4.66 20.87
C SER A 109 -1.46 3.42 20.46
N LYS A 110 -2.75 3.40 20.83
CA LYS A 110 -3.69 2.29 20.63
C LYS A 110 -4.79 2.58 19.61
N SER A 111 -4.84 3.79 19.06
CA SER A 111 -5.85 4.17 18.07
C SER A 111 -5.71 3.37 16.79
N ASN A 112 -6.85 3.05 16.19
CA ASN A 112 -6.93 2.41 14.89
C ASN A 112 -6.56 3.43 13.82
N SER A 113 -5.50 3.12 13.08
CA SER A 113 -5.00 3.96 12.00
C SER A 113 -4.55 3.08 10.85
N THR A 114 -4.76 3.57 9.64
CA THR A 114 -4.57 2.82 8.41
C THR A 114 -3.84 3.67 7.39
N ALA A 115 -2.76 3.11 6.85
CA ALA A 115 -2.09 3.64 5.69
C ALA A 115 -2.62 2.93 4.44
N LEU A 116 -3.04 3.71 3.45
CA LEU A 116 -3.32 3.22 2.10
C LEU A 116 -2.02 3.19 1.32
N VAL A 117 -1.48 1.99 1.10
CA VAL A 117 -0.32 1.81 0.22
C VAL A 117 -0.81 1.69 -1.21
N LEU A 118 -0.44 2.65 -2.05
CA LEU A 118 -0.79 2.66 -3.47
C LEU A 118 0.20 1.78 -4.23
N LEU A 119 -0.34 0.76 -4.90
CA LEU A 119 0.43 -0.08 -5.80
C LEU A 119 0.10 0.23 -7.25
N ASN A 120 1.14 0.35 -8.07
CA ASN A 120 0.98 0.36 -9.51
C ASN A 120 0.51 -1.03 -9.98
N THR A 121 -0.65 -1.09 -10.63
CA THR A 121 -1.21 -2.34 -11.15
C THR A 121 -0.85 -2.59 -12.61
N ARG A 122 -0.11 -1.68 -13.25
CA ARG A 122 0.50 -1.95 -14.55
C ARG A 122 1.57 -3.01 -14.34
N ASN A 123 1.31 -4.23 -14.83
CA ASN A 123 2.29 -5.30 -14.79
C ASN A 123 3.60 -4.80 -15.41
N ILE A 124 4.70 -4.82 -14.64
CA ILE A 124 5.97 -4.10 -14.92
C ILE A 124 6.77 -4.75 -16.07
N VAL A 125 6.24 -5.78 -16.74
CA VAL A 125 6.88 -6.32 -17.95
C VAL A 125 6.69 -5.32 -19.10
N GLY A 126 7.71 -4.48 -19.30
CA GLY A 126 7.85 -3.54 -20.41
C GLY A 126 7.18 -2.19 -20.17
N TYR A 127 8.00 -1.13 -20.20
CA TYR A 127 7.55 0.23 -20.49
C TYR A 127 6.95 0.26 -21.90
N LYS A 128 5.76 0.85 -22.05
CA LYS A 128 5.11 1.05 -23.36
C LYS A 128 5.06 2.54 -23.65
N SER A 129 5.21 2.93 -24.91
CA SER A 129 5.09 4.34 -25.27
C SER A 129 3.65 4.83 -25.09
N VAL A 130 3.45 6.14 -24.90
CA VAL A 130 2.10 6.73 -24.82
C VAL A 130 1.29 6.39 -26.07
N GLU A 131 1.93 6.45 -27.24
CA GLU A 131 1.32 6.11 -28.52
C GLU A 131 0.83 4.67 -28.57
N GLU A 132 1.61 3.71 -28.06
CA GLU A 132 1.18 2.31 -27.95
C GLU A 132 -0.01 2.13 -26.99
N MET A 133 -0.03 2.89 -25.89
CA MET A 133 -1.10 2.85 -24.88
C MET A 133 -2.41 3.50 -25.32
N LEU A 134 -2.38 4.33 -26.37
CA LEU A 134 -3.55 4.99 -26.95
C LEU A 134 -4.21 4.17 -28.08
N LYS A 135 -3.56 3.11 -28.57
CA LYS A 135 -4.10 2.28 -29.65
C LYS A 135 -5.43 1.60 -29.24
N PRO A 136 -6.41 1.48 -30.16
CA PRO A 136 -7.63 0.72 -29.90
C PRO A 136 -7.25 -0.74 -29.57
N LYS A 137 -7.70 -1.24 -28.41
CA LYS A 137 -7.36 -2.57 -27.87
C LYS A 137 -5.94 -2.73 -27.31
N ALA A 138 -5.27 -1.64 -26.94
CA ALA A 138 -4.06 -1.75 -26.11
C ALA A 138 -4.35 -2.60 -24.85
N ASP A 139 -3.51 -3.60 -24.63
CA ASP A 139 -3.45 -4.42 -23.42
C ASP A 139 -3.19 -3.57 -22.16
N LYS A 140 -2.48 -2.44 -22.31
CA LYS A 140 -2.25 -1.44 -21.27
C LYS A 140 -2.73 -0.07 -21.75
N LYS A 141 -3.85 0.40 -21.20
CA LYS A 141 -4.42 1.71 -21.54
C LYS A 141 -3.73 2.85 -20.80
N TRP A 142 -3.64 4.01 -21.45
CA TRP A 142 -3.25 5.26 -20.82
C TRP A 142 -4.21 5.66 -19.69
N GLY A 143 -3.67 6.29 -18.65
CA GLY A 143 -4.42 6.75 -17.47
C GLY A 143 -4.06 5.99 -16.17
N ASN A 144 -4.72 6.37 -15.08
CA ASN A 144 -4.41 5.87 -13.74
C ASN A 144 -4.77 4.38 -13.58
N GLN A 145 -3.76 3.57 -13.26
CA GLN A 145 -3.91 2.15 -12.97
C GLN A 145 -3.17 1.84 -11.68
N PHE A 146 -3.91 1.84 -10.58
CA PHE A 146 -3.38 1.53 -9.26
C PHE A 146 -4.42 0.70 -8.48
N ALA A 147 -3.95 0.10 -7.39
CA ALA A 147 -4.78 -0.49 -6.36
C ALA A 147 -4.40 0.11 -5.00
N PHE A 148 -5.36 0.15 -4.09
CA PHE A 148 -5.12 0.52 -2.70
C PHE A 148 -4.95 -0.74 -1.85
N LEU A 149 -3.94 -0.72 -0.99
CA LEU A 149 -3.75 -1.72 0.04
C LEU A 149 -3.94 -1.10 1.41
N HIS A 150 -4.87 -1.65 2.18
CA HIS A 150 -5.13 -1.22 3.55
C HIS A 150 -4.10 -1.83 4.51
N VAL A 151 -3.09 -1.05 4.87
CA VAL A 151 -2.05 -1.44 5.80
C VAL A 151 -2.37 -0.82 7.15
N SER A 152 -2.83 -1.65 8.10
CA SER A 152 -3.02 -1.19 9.47
C SER A 152 -1.69 -0.73 10.06
N ILE A 153 -1.65 0.48 10.60
CA ILE A 153 -0.47 1.00 11.29
C ILE A 153 -0.36 0.23 12.62
N PRO A 154 0.72 -0.55 12.86
CA PRO A 154 0.84 -1.35 14.07
C PRO A 154 0.66 -0.48 15.32
N LYS A 155 -0.11 -0.95 16.29
CA LYS A 155 -0.25 -0.28 17.59
C LYS A 155 1.09 -0.36 18.32
N MET A 156 1.35 0.62 19.17
CA MET A 156 2.61 0.69 19.91
C MET A 156 2.33 0.39 21.38
N SER A 157 2.67 -0.83 21.85
CA SER A 157 2.78 -1.08 23.29
C SER A 157 4.11 -0.56 23.82
N GLN A 158 4.23 -0.36 25.15
CA GLN A 158 5.49 0.11 25.76
C GLN A 158 6.69 -0.80 25.43
N SER A 159 6.50 -2.13 25.37
CA SER A 159 7.57 -3.07 25.01
C SER A 159 7.92 -3.07 23.51
N GLU A 160 6.94 -2.86 22.64
CA GLU A 160 7.14 -2.78 21.18
C GLU A 160 7.76 -1.45 20.74
N SER A 161 7.59 -0.37 21.52
CA SER A 161 8.18 0.94 21.22
C SER A 161 9.70 0.95 21.18
N SER A 162 10.34 -0.02 21.84
CA SER A 162 11.79 -0.13 21.94
C SER A 162 12.43 -0.89 20.78
N ASN A 163 11.65 -1.52 19.90
CA ASN A 163 12.16 -2.31 18.79
C ASN A 163 11.77 -1.73 17.42
N PRO A 164 12.57 -0.81 16.83
CA PRO A 164 12.26 -0.21 15.53
C PRO A 164 12.18 -1.23 14.39
N VAL A 165 12.88 -2.37 14.53
CA VAL A 165 12.90 -3.45 13.54
C VAL A 165 11.53 -4.16 13.45
N TYR A 166 10.74 -4.14 14.52
CA TYR A 166 9.39 -4.71 14.54
C TYR A 166 8.51 -4.14 13.42
N PHE A 167 8.54 -2.82 13.21
CA PHE A 167 7.73 -2.17 12.20
C PHE A 167 8.15 -2.55 10.78
N VAL A 168 9.44 -2.80 10.55
CA VAL A 168 9.95 -3.30 9.26
C VAL A 168 9.46 -4.71 8.99
N PHE A 169 9.50 -5.60 9.98
CA PHE A 169 8.97 -6.96 9.82
C PHE A 169 7.45 -6.97 9.63
N LYS A 170 6.72 -6.10 10.34
CA LYS A 170 5.27 -5.95 10.14
C LYS A 170 4.94 -5.41 8.74
N ALA A 171 5.68 -4.43 8.25
CA ALA A 171 5.55 -3.95 6.88
C ALA A 171 5.78 -5.08 5.87
N LYS A 172 6.87 -5.86 6.02
CA LYS A 172 7.17 -7.02 5.18
C LYS A 172 6.05 -8.07 5.23
N GLU A 173 5.55 -8.41 6.41
CA GLU A 173 4.46 -9.38 6.58
C GLU A 173 3.21 -8.95 5.81
N LEU A 174 2.80 -7.68 5.98
CA LEU A 174 1.62 -7.10 5.33
C LEU A 174 1.81 -7.02 3.81
N ILE A 175 2.95 -6.51 3.34
CA ILE A 175 3.25 -6.40 1.90
C ILE A 175 3.32 -7.79 1.25
N LYS A 176 3.99 -8.76 1.89
CA LYS A 176 4.09 -10.14 1.38
C LYS A 176 2.72 -10.81 1.33
N ARG A 177 1.92 -10.68 2.40
CA ARG A 177 0.54 -11.20 2.44
C ARG A 177 -0.30 -10.64 1.30
N MET A 178 -0.21 -9.33 1.06
CA MET A 178 -0.99 -8.65 0.04
C MET A 178 -0.53 -8.93 -1.40
N ARG A 179 0.77 -9.16 -1.61
CA ARG A 179 1.30 -9.61 -2.90
C ARG A 179 0.91 -11.06 -3.22
N ASN A 180 0.86 -11.90 -2.20
CA ASN A 180 0.57 -13.33 -2.35
C ASN A 180 -0.93 -13.65 -2.30
N SER A 181 -1.77 -12.67 -1.94
CA SER A 181 -3.23 -12.84 -1.92
C SER A 181 -3.86 -12.35 -3.22
N ALA A 182 -5.06 -12.86 -3.50
CA ALA A 182 -5.86 -12.39 -4.62
C ALA A 182 -6.44 -10.96 -4.40
N VAL A 183 -6.13 -10.30 -3.27
CA VAL A 183 -6.77 -9.04 -2.86
C VAL A 183 -6.60 -7.93 -3.89
N LEU A 184 -5.41 -7.84 -4.49
CA LEU A 184 -5.10 -6.84 -5.53
C LEU A 184 -5.93 -7.05 -6.78
N PHE A 185 -5.99 -8.30 -7.23
CA PHE A 185 -6.76 -8.69 -8.40
C PHE A 185 -8.26 -8.47 -8.18
N LEU A 186 -8.78 -8.90 -7.02
CA LEU A 186 -10.19 -8.74 -6.66
C LEU A 186 -10.58 -7.26 -6.54
N THR A 187 -9.73 -6.42 -5.94
CA THR A 187 -9.97 -4.97 -5.82
C THR A 187 -9.97 -4.30 -7.18
N ALA A 188 -9.02 -4.65 -8.06
CA ALA A 188 -8.99 -4.13 -9.42
C ALA A 188 -10.26 -4.53 -10.22
N LYS A 189 -10.67 -5.81 -10.12
CA LYS A 189 -11.89 -6.31 -10.78
C LYS A 189 -13.15 -5.67 -10.23
N PHE A 190 -13.19 -5.43 -8.91
CA PHE A 190 -14.31 -4.73 -8.27
C PHE A 190 -14.43 -3.29 -8.78
N LEU A 191 -13.33 -2.53 -8.83
CA LEU A 191 -13.34 -1.17 -9.36
C LEU A 191 -13.72 -1.13 -10.84
N GLU A 192 -13.23 -2.09 -11.64
CA GLU A 192 -13.61 -2.24 -13.05
C GLU A 192 -15.12 -2.53 -13.21
N ALA A 193 -15.66 -3.44 -12.40
CA ALA A 193 -17.07 -3.77 -12.38
C ALA A 193 -17.92 -2.56 -11.95
N MET A 194 -17.53 -1.86 -10.88
CA MET A 194 -18.23 -0.64 -10.46
C MET A 194 -18.25 0.42 -11.55
N ARG A 195 -17.12 0.66 -12.20
CA ARG A 195 -17.05 1.61 -13.33
C ARG A 195 -17.98 1.21 -14.47
N LYS A 196 -18.06 -0.09 -14.78
CA LYS A 196 -18.89 -0.63 -15.86
C LYS A 196 -20.38 -0.60 -15.54
N TYR A 197 -20.78 -0.95 -14.32
CA TYR A 197 -22.18 -1.18 -13.95
C TYR A 197 -22.83 -0.02 -13.19
N ARG A 198 -22.05 0.75 -12.42
CA ARG A 198 -22.53 1.89 -11.61
C ARG A 198 -22.04 3.25 -12.11
N GLY A 199 -21.15 3.25 -13.10
CA GLY A 199 -20.62 4.46 -13.70
C GLY A 199 -19.40 5.05 -12.96
N PRO A 200 -18.76 6.06 -13.58
CA PRO A 200 -17.55 6.68 -13.05
C PRO A 200 -17.80 7.49 -11.77
N GLU A 201 -18.97 8.11 -11.60
CA GLU A 201 -19.32 8.93 -10.43
C GLU A 201 -19.39 8.08 -9.16
N ALA A 202 -20.08 6.94 -9.22
CA ALA A 202 -20.16 6.00 -8.10
C ALA A 202 -18.78 5.43 -7.74
N THR A 203 -17.94 5.20 -8.75
CA THR A 203 -16.57 4.72 -8.55
C THR A 203 -15.69 5.80 -7.90
N ALA A 204 -15.83 7.05 -8.34
CA ALA A 204 -15.13 8.19 -7.75
C ALA A 204 -15.55 8.42 -6.29
N HIS A 205 -16.85 8.37 -6.00
CA HIS A 205 -17.39 8.47 -4.64
C HIS A 205 -16.81 7.38 -3.73
N TYR A 206 -16.71 6.14 -4.22
CA TYR A 206 -16.10 5.04 -3.47
C TYR A 206 -14.62 5.27 -3.17
N ILE A 207 -13.85 5.74 -4.16
CA ILE A 207 -12.43 6.06 -3.98
C ILE A 207 -12.27 7.22 -3.00
N HIS A 208 -13.10 8.26 -3.11
CA HIS A 208 -13.12 9.39 -2.18
C HIS A 208 -13.41 8.94 -0.75
N SER A 209 -14.45 8.12 -0.55
CA SER A 209 -14.80 7.56 0.76
C SER A 209 -13.66 6.71 1.34
N THR A 210 -13.00 5.89 0.50
CA THR A 210 -11.83 5.09 0.90
C THR A 210 -10.73 5.98 1.47
N LEU A 211 -10.42 7.07 0.77
CA LEU A 211 -9.37 8.01 1.17
C LEU A 211 -9.77 8.73 2.47
N LYS A 212 -11.02 9.23 2.56
CA LYS A 212 -11.57 9.95 3.73
C LYS A 212 -11.57 9.10 5.01
N ASN A 213 -11.85 7.81 4.88
CA ASN A 213 -11.97 6.90 6.02
C ASN A 213 -10.62 6.41 6.54
N SER A 214 -9.55 6.59 5.76
CA SER A 214 -8.19 6.19 6.12
C SER A 214 -7.36 7.34 6.70
N SER A 215 -6.36 7.00 7.53
CA SER A 215 -5.52 8.01 8.18
C SER A 215 -4.47 8.62 7.26
N MET A 216 -3.91 7.85 6.33
CA MET A 216 -2.89 8.36 5.41
C MET A 216 -2.79 7.56 4.11
N ALA A 217 -2.13 8.13 3.11
CA ALA A 217 -1.69 7.39 1.93
C ALA A 217 -0.17 7.38 1.81
N ILE A 218 0.38 6.22 1.42
CA ILE A 218 1.77 6.03 1.07
C ILE A 218 1.82 5.64 -0.41
N SER A 219 2.57 6.39 -1.20
CA SER A 219 2.81 6.06 -2.60
C SER A 219 4.30 6.04 -2.89
N ASN A 220 4.71 5.22 -3.84
CA ASN A 220 6.10 5.08 -4.24
C ASN A 220 6.21 5.18 -5.76
N MET A 221 7.18 5.95 -6.23
CA MET A 221 7.61 5.92 -7.62
C MET A 221 9.14 5.84 -7.71
N ILE A 222 9.60 5.01 -8.63
CA ILE A 222 11.00 5.02 -9.05
C ILE A 222 11.19 6.29 -9.88
N GLY A 223 12.19 7.08 -9.51
CA GLY A 223 12.57 8.27 -10.26
C GLY A 223 12.99 7.96 -11.69
N PRO A 224 13.07 8.98 -12.56
CA PRO A 224 13.55 8.80 -13.91
C PRO A 224 14.98 8.26 -13.92
N THR A 225 15.24 7.26 -14.77
CA THR A 225 16.59 6.71 -14.97
C THR A 225 17.40 7.47 -16.02
N GLU A 226 16.74 8.36 -16.74
CA GLU A 226 17.31 9.18 -17.81
C GLU A 226 17.33 10.64 -17.36
N GLN A 227 18.31 11.40 -17.84
CA GLN A 227 18.40 12.83 -17.57
C GLN A 227 17.19 13.54 -18.19
N ILE A 228 16.41 14.23 -17.36
CA ILE A 228 15.30 15.05 -17.84
C ILE A 228 15.77 16.49 -18.02
N ALA A 229 15.29 17.14 -19.08
CA ALA A 229 15.46 18.56 -19.32
C ALA A 229 14.13 19.22 -19.70
N VAL A 230 13.90 20.45 -19.23
CA VAL A 230 12.82 21.32 -19.72
C VAL A 230 13.47 22.40 -20.57
N ALA A 231 13.02 22.55 -21.83
CA ALA A 231 13.59 23.52 -22.76
C ALA A 231 15.13 23.46 -22.87
N ASN A 232 15.70 22.24 -22.91
CA ASN A 232 17.14 21.96 -22.91
C ASN A 232 17.89 22.38 -21.63
N HIS A 233 17.19 22.71 -20.54
CA HIS A 233 17.79 22.92 -19.23
C HIS A 233 17.62 21.66 -18.36
N PRO A 234 18.72 20.97 -18.00
CA PRO A 234 18.64 19.82 -17.11
C PRO A 234 18.27 20.28 -15.70
N PHE A 235 17.54 19.46 -14.98
CA PHE A 235 17.20 19.70 -13.58
C PHE A 235 17.44 18.44 -12.74
N ALA A 236 17.73 18.64 -11.45
CA ALA A 236 18.26 17.59 -10.57
C ALA A 236 17.25 16.47 -10.26
N GLY A 237 15.94 16.74 -10.31
CA GLY A 237 14.93 15.73 -10.03
C GLY A 237 13.49 16.24 -10.22
N MET A 238 12.55 15.31 -10.30
CA MET A 238 11.11 15.59 -10.38
C MET A 238 10.37 14.80 -9.30
N TYR A 239 9.59 15.50 -8.49
CA TYR A 239 8.77 14.90 -7.44
C TYR A 239 7.29 14.99 -7.80
N PHE A 240 6.53 13.98 -7.39
CA PHE A 240 5.09 13.94 -7.64
C PHE A 240 4.33 13.70 -6.36
N MET A 241 3.52 14.68 -5.95
CA MET A 241 2.64 14.55 -4.81
C MET A 241 1.17 14.57 -5.25
N VAL A 242 0.38 13.65 -4.69
CA VAL A 242 -1.08 13.70 -4.84
C VAL A 242 -1.60 14.81 -3.94
N VAL A 243 -2.26 15.80 -4.53
CA VAL A 243 -2.92 16.91 -3.83
C VAL A 243 -4.44 16.81 -4.01
N GLY A 244 -5.20 17.40 -3.09
CA GLY A 244 -6.67 17.39 -3.16
C GLY A 244 -7.32 16.03 -2.87
N SER A 245 -6.61 15.08 -2.26
CA SER A 245 -7.28 13.90 -1.67
C SER A 245 -7.84 14.23 -0.28
N PRO A 246 -8.94 13.60 0.16
CA PRO A 246 -9.57 13.83 1.46
C PRO A 246 -8.77 13.17 2.60
N GLN A 247 -7.48 13.47 2.69
CA GLN A 247 -6.53 12.97 3.68
C GLN A 247 -5.64 14.12 4.14
N GLU A 248 -5.35 14.16 5.44
CA GLU A 248 -4.48 15.18 6.03
C GLU A 248 -3.01 14.80 5.92
N ALA A 249 -2.70 13.52 6.12
CA ALA A 249 -1.36 13.00 5.98
C ALA A 249 -1.18 12.24 4.65
N ARG A 250 -0.19 12.65 3.86
CA ARG A 250 0.19 11.97 2.60
C ARG A 250 1.71 11.85 2.55
N ILE A 251 2.18 10.66 2.21
CA ILE A 251 3.61 10.38 2.13
C ILE A 251 3.93 9.86 0.73
N LYS A 252 4.86 10.55 0.09
CA LYS A 252 5.44 10.15 -1.17
C LYS A 252 6.86 9.67 -0.92
N ILE A 253 7.17 8.49 -1.43
CA ILE A 253 8.53 7.96 -1.50
C ILE A 253 9.00 8.12 -2.94
N ASP A 254 10.08 8.87 -3.10
CA ASP A 254 10.79 9.04 -4.37
C ASP A 254 12.24 8.58 -4.19
N PHE A 255 12.78 7.90 -5.21
CA PHE A 255 14.19 7.50 -5.25
C PHE A 255 14.94 8.36 -6.23
N GLU A 256 15.95 9.09 -5.75
CA GLU A 256 16.90 9.82 -6.58
C GLU A 256 18.07 8.91 -6.96
N MET A 257 18.42 8.93 -8.24
CA MET A 257 19.73 8.47 -8.68
C MET A 257 20.59 9.72 -8.85
N LEU A 258 21.48 9.95 -7.89
CA LEU A 258 22.56 10.93 -8.02
C LEU A 258 23.64 10.39 -8.96
#